data_AF-A0A9W8M029-F1
#
_entry.id   AF-A0A9W8M029-F1
#
_cell.length_a   1.000
_cell.length_b   1.000
_cell.length_c   1.000
_cell.angle_alpha   90.00
_cell.angle_beta   90.00
_cell.angle_gamma   90.00
#
_symmetry.space_group_name_H-M   'P 1'
#
loop_
_entity.id
_entity.type
_entity.pdbx_description
1 polymer ?
#
loop_
_entity_poly.entity_id
_entity_poly.type
_entity_poly.pdbx_seq_one_letter_code
_entity_poly.pdbx_strand_id
1 'polypeptide(L)'
;MLRTRNIILFVIGIVSVISSTTAALCGCSKDIALRLTNIYENGDTDFHYDYCENIEDGRGFTAGIAGFCTGTGDAWEVIQAYHKLTGGKDDFSPMDSVLQKYAEEESDSTSGLEDYCSVWEKLGKSDKKFQQAQDSIRDNLYYNPSQKEADKLGLKFDISRGEMYDTGIQHGTSDDADGLSSLIKYTNEKFTSDQTGDSGSTLSINGKKVDEIEWLKKFIEVRDDDLKNPKESYNQGGNVWADDTYRTKSYTYMIDAGTYMFSKSAQALDNDGNPITIKCEKESNLRRPGIAGFCTGTGDAWEVIQAYHKLTGGKDDFSSMDSVLQKYAEGGDDSTSGLEDYCSVWEKLGKSDVKFQQAQDSVRDSNNLNPSQKLADEVGLKFDVSRGQMYDTGIQMGTGDDADGLSSLIKYTNEEFTSDQTGDSGSTLDINGKKVDEIVWLKKFIEVRENELKNPKEKDNQAGDAWAATLYRTKSYSYIVDAGTYMFGTSIKALDNDGNPVTQAKKTRY
;
A
#
# COMPACT_ATOMS: atom_id res chain seq x y z
N MET A 1 -21.39 35.07 47.93
CA MET A 1 -21.54 33.64 47.63
C MET A 1 -21.31 33.44 46.14
N LEU A 2 -20.05 33.27 45.73
CA LEU A 2 -19.67 32.97 44.36
C LEU A 2 -19.51 31.45 44.24
N ARG A 3 -20.30 30.82 43.36
CA ARG A 3 -20.22 29.39 43.06
C ARG A 3 -19.02 29.14 42.14
N THR A 4 -18.03 28.45 42.69
CA THR A 4 -16.93 27.81 41.97
C THR A 4 -17.46 26.77 40.97
N ARG A 5 -17.15 26.92 39.68
CA ARG A 5 -17.31 25.86 38.67
C ARG A 5 -16.05 25.01 38.69
N ASN A 6 -16.17 23.76 39.13
CA ASN A 6 -15.13 22.75 38.98
C ASN A 6 -14.94 22.45 37.50
N ILE A 7 -13.77 22.78 36.96
CA ILE A 7 -13.29 22.29 35.67
C ILE A 7 -12.61 20.97 35.96
N ILE A 8 -13.23 19.87 35.52
CA ILE A 8 -12.61 18.55 35.51
C ILE A 8 -11.67 18.55 34.30
N LEU A 9 -10.36 18.62 34.57
CA LEU A 9 -9.33 18.30 33.57
C LEU A 9 -9.41 16.79 33.30
N PHE A 10 -9.82 16.41 32.09
CA PHE A 10 -9.55 15.07 31.57
C PHE A 10 -8.07 15.06 31.14
N VAL A 11 -7.22 14.42 31.94
CA VAL A 11 -5.88 14.02 31.52
C VAL A 11 -6.05 12.78 30.66
N ILE A 12 -6.09 12.94 29.34
CA ILE A 12 -5.95 11.82 28.41
C ILE A 12 -4.45 11.50 28.38
N GLY A 13 -4.05 10.53 29.19
CA GLY A 13 -2.74 9.91 29.04
C GLY A 13 -2.73 9.13 27.73
N ILE A 14 -1.99 9.63 26.74
CA ILE A 14 -1.69 8.90 25.52
C ILE A 14 -0.76 7.76 25.93
N VAL A 15 -1.33 6.57 26.07
CA VAL A 15 -0.55 5.33 26.13
C VAL A 15 -0.21 5.01 24.68
N SER A 16 1.04 5.26 24.28
CA SER A 16 1.55 4.72 23.01
C SER A 16 1.53 3.21 23.10
N VAL A 17 0.52 2.60 22.51
CA VAL A 17 0.54 1.19 22.09
C VAL A 17 0.78 1.24 20.60
N ILE A 18 2.03 1.02 20.18
CA ILE A 18 2.32 0.85 18.76
C ILE A 18 2.22 -0.65 18.46
N SER A 19 1.08 -1.03 17.88
CA SER A 19 0.90 -2.33 17.24
C SER A 19 1.79 -2.38 15.99
N SER A 20 2.50 -3.49 15.80
CA SER A 20 3.31 -3.72 14.61
C SER A 20 2.39 -4.06 13.44
N THR A 21 2.04 -3.01 12.69
CA THR A 21 1.41 -2.95 11.36
C THR A 21 1.01 -4.30 10.74
N THR A 22 -0.25 -4.71 10.88
CA THR A 22 -0.91 -5.63 9.95
C THR A 22 -1.80 -4.84 9.01
N ALA A 23 -1.35 -4.57 7.79
CA ALA A 23 -2.17 -4.01 6.73
C ALA A 23 -2.26 -5.00 5.56
N ALA A 24 -3.41 -5.01 4.85
CA ALA A 24 -3.45 -5.52 3.49
C ALA A 24 -2.37 -4.85 2.64
N LEU A 25 -1.79 -5.55 1.65
CA LEU A 25 -0.76 -4.92 0.80
C LEU A 25 -1.37 -3.64 0.20
N CYS A 26 -0.67 -2.53 0.37
CA CYS A 26 -1.08 -1.25 -0.16
C CYS A 26 0.03 -0.70 -1.06
N GLY A 27 -0.35 0.08 -2.08
CA GLY A 27 0.59 0.69 -3.01
C GLY A 27 1.53 -0.32 -3.70
N CYS A 28 2.84 -0.11 -3.55
CA CYS A 28 3.87 -0.88 -4.25
C CYS A 28 3.87 -2.37 -3.90
N SER A 29 3.60 -2.78 -2.65
CA SER A 29 3.61 -4.20 -2.29
C SER A 29 2.47 -4.96 -2.94
N LYS A 30 1.28 -4.33 -3.09
CA LYS A 30 0.17 -4.91 -3.85
C LYS A 30 0.54 -5.04 -5.32
N ASP A 31 1.03 -3.96 -5.95
CA ASP A 31 1.42 -3.98 -7.37
C ASP A 31 2.47 -5.05 -7.66
N ILE A 32 3.45 -5.24 -6.77
CA ILE A 32 4.46 -6.30 -6.89
C ILE A 32 3.81 -7.69 -6.78
N ALA A 33 2.92 -7.92 -5.81
CA ALA A 33 2.22 -9.20 -5.69
C ALA A 33 1.36 -9.51 -6.93
N LEU A 34 0.60 -8.53 -7.44
CA LEU A 34 -0.21 -8.69 -8.65
C LEU A 34 0.65 -9.01 -9.87
N ARG A 35 1.80 -8.34 -10.03
CA ARG A 35 2.73 -8.56 -11.16
C ARG A 35 3.47 -9.88 -11.06
N LEU A 36 3.85 -10.31 -9.85
CA LEU A 36 4.44 -11.62 -9.62
C LEU A 36 3.48 -12.71 -10.13
N THR A 37 2.22 -12.65 -9.69
CA THR A 37 1.20 -13.58 -10.20
C THR A 37 0.97 -13.43 -11.70
N ASN A 38 0.97 -12.22 -12.27
CA ASN A 38 0.84 -12.04 -13.72
C ASN A 38 1.98 -12.69 -14.51
N ILE A 39 3.22 -12.59 -14.02
CA ILE A 39 4.37 -13.29 -14.62
C ILE A 39 4.09 -14.78 -14.60
N TYR A 40 3.61 -15.31 -13.48
CA TYR A 40 3.34 -16.72 -13.37
C TYR A 40 2.20 -17.20 -14.27
N GLU A 41 1.13 -16.41 -14.42
CA GLU A 41 0.03 -16.73 -15.33
C GLU A 41 0.44 -16.64 -16.81
N ASN A 42 1.17 -15.59 -17.19
CA ASN A 42 1.29 -15.16 -18.59
C ASN A 42 2.73 -15.09 -19.12
N GLY A 43 3.73 -15.28 -18.27
CA GLY A 43 5.15 -15.19 -18.62
C GLY A 43 5.68 -13.76 -18.80
N ASP A 44 4.90 -12.72 -18.45
CA ASP A 44 5.33 -11.33 -18.57
C ASP A 44 4.77 -10.41 -17.47
N THR A 45 5.25 -9.17 -17.42
CA THR A 45 4.88 -8.17 -16.40
C THR A 45 3.68 -7.30 -16.75
N ASP A 46 3.14 -7.43 -17.95
CA ASP A 46 2.10 -6.56 -18.48
C ASP A 46 0.72 -7.18 -18.24
N PHE A 47 -0.18 -6.42 -17.61
CA PHE A 47 -1.55 -6.90 -17.42
C PHE A 47 -2.29 -6.89 -18.75
N HIS A 48 -2.66 -8.09 -19.23
CA HIS A 48 -3.40 -8.30 -20.48
C HIS A 48 -4.90 -8.07 -20.29
N TYR A 49 -5.29 -6.81 -20.05
CA TYR A 49 -6.71 -6.42 -19.95
C TYR A 49 -7.51 -6.74 -21.21
N ASP A 50 -6.85 -6.90 -22.34
CA ASP A 50 -7.42 -7.15 -23.65
C ASP A 50 -7.44 -8.62 -24.06
N TYR A 51 -6.81 -9.53 -23.31
CA TYR A 51 -6.86 -10.95 -23.63
C TYR A 51 -8.30 -11.46 -23.67
N CYS A 52 -8.65 -12.23 -24.69
CA CYS A 52 -9.92 -12.95 -24.79
C CYS A 52 -9.79 -14.11 -25.79
N GLU A 53 -10.04 -15.33 -25.33
CA GLU A 53 -9.98 -16.54 -26.16
C GLU A 53 -10.97 -17.58 -25.63
N ASN A 54 -11.53 -18.41 -26.51
CA ASN A 54 -12.15 -19.66 -26.08
C ASN A 54 -11.09 -20.76 -26.24
N ILE A 55 -10.52 -21.19 -25.13
CA ILE A 55 -9.46 -22.20 -25.08
C ILE A 55 -10.00 -23.64 -25.09
N GLU A 56 -11.31 -23.80 -25.33
CA GLU A 56 -12.04 -25.07 -25.41
C GLU A 56 -11.93 -25.93 -24.13
N ASP A 57 -11.82 -25.29 -22.97
CA ASP A 57 -11.69 -25.92 -21.65
C ASP A 57 -13.04 -26.18 -20.94
N GLY A 58 -14.15 -25.89 -21.63
CA GLY A 58 -15.51 -26.02 -21.09
C GLY A 58 -15.94 -24.86 -20.20
N ARG A 59 -15.25 -23.70 -20.23
CA ARG A 59 -15.64 -22.48 -19.50
C ARG A 59 -16.15 -21.36 -20.42
N GLY A 60 -16.21 -21.61 -21.73
CA GLY A 60 -16.59 -20.62 -22.74
C GLY A 60 -15.41 -19.71 -23.09
N PHE A 61 -15.65 -18.39 -23.22
CA PHE A 61 -14.55 -17.45 -23.40
C PHE A 61 -13.88 -17.15 -22.07
N THR A 62 -12.54 -17.18 -22.04
CA THR A 62 -11.66 -16.74 -20.95
C THR A 62 -11.05 -15.39 -21.33
N ALA A 63 -11.14 -14.39 -20.45
CA ALA A 63 -10.75 -13.03 -20.80
C ALA A 63 -10.16 -12.21 -19.64
N GLY A 64 -9.29 -11.26 -19.99
CA GLY A 64 -8.74 -10.24 -19.08
C GLY A 64 -7.72 -10.74 -18.06
N ILE A 65 -7.40 -9.84 -17.12
CA ILE A 65 -6.24 -9.92 -16.21
C ILE A 65 -6.27 -11.07 -15.17
N ALA A 66 -7.37 -11.79 -15.07
CA ALA A 66 -7.54 -12.90 -14.12
C ALA A 66 -8.22 -14.13 -14.76
N GLY A 67 -8.31 -14.16 -16.10
CA GLY A 67 -8.95 -15.28 -16.80
C GLY A 67 -10.45 -15.41 -16.53
N PHE A 68 -11.19 -14.29 -16.54
CA PHE A 68 -12.63 -14.29 -16.29
C PHE A 68 -13.35 -15.10 -17.36
N CYS A 69 -14.24 -16.02 -16.99
CA CYS A 69 -14.92 -16.88 -17.96
C CYS A 69 -16.42 -16.61 -18.10
N THR A 70 -16.94 -16.70 -19.32
CA THR A 70 -18.38 -16.50 -19.58
C THR A 70 -19.24 -17.59 -18.95
N GLY A 71 -18.74 -18.83 -18.90
CA GLY A 71 -19.44 -19.98 -18.35
C GLY A 71 -19.36 -20.10 -16.83
N THR A 72 -18.44 -19.40 -16.17
CA THR A 72 -18.36 -19.33 -14.69
C THR A 72 -18.99 -18.06 -14.11
N GLY A 73 -19.41 -17.14 -14.97
CA GLY A 73 -20.19 -15.95 -14.63
C GLY A 73 -19.37 -14.74 -14.15
N ASP A 74 -18.11 -14.92 -13.79
CA ASP A 74 -17.20 -13.85 -13.39
C ASP A 74 -16.89 -12.86 -14.53
N ALA A 75 -16.88 -13.30 -15.79
CA ALA A 75 -16.81 -12.37 -16.93
C ALA A 75 -18.06 -11.47 -17.04
N TRP A 76 -19.23 -11.99 -16.67
CA TRP A 76 -20.46 -11.21 -16.62
C TRP A 76 -20.44 -10.22 -15.44
N GLU A 77 -19.83 -10.56 -14.30
CA GLU A 77 -19.62 -9.63 -13.20
C GLU A 77 -18.75 -8.42 -13.58
N VAL A 78 -17.69 -8.65 -14.38
CA VAL A 78 -16.86 -7.55 -14.95
C VAL A 78 -17.72 -6.62 -15.81
N ILE A 79 -18.55 -7.20 -16.67
CA ILE A 79 -19.43 -6.44 -17.55
C ILE A 79 -20.47 -5.65 -16.76
N GLN A 80 -21.02 -6.22 -15.69
CA GLN A 80 -21.93 -5.50 -14.79
C GLN A 80 -21.23 -4.35 -14.05
N ALA A 81 -19.99 -4.54 -13.61
CA ALA A 81 -19.18 -3.46 -13.04
C ALA A 81 -18.93 -2.36 -14.08
N TYR A 82 -18.65 -2.72 -15.33
CA TYR A 82 -18.49 -1.77 -16.41
C TYR A 82 -19.79 -1.01 -16.75
N HIS A 83 -20.93 -1.71 -16.83
CA HIS A 83 -22.26 -1.10 -16.99
C HIS A 83 -22.54 -0.05 -15.90
N LYS A 84 -22.17 -0.31 -14.65
CA LYS A 84 -22.30 0.69 -13.57
C LYS A 84 -21.45 1.94 -13.82
N LEU A 85 -20.24 1.79 -14.36
CA LEU A 85 -19.32 2.91 -14.66
C LEU A 85 -19.69 3.71 -15.92
N THR A 86 -20.45 3.11 -16.84
CA THR A 86 -20.87 3.71 -18.12
C THR A 86 -22.34 4.18 -18.12
N GLY A 87 -23.14 3.74 -17.15
CA GLY A 87 -24.58 3.99 -17.11
C GLY A 87 -25.39 2.99 -17.95
N GLY A 88 -24.85 1.80 -18.20
CA GLY A 88 -25.54 0.66 -18.81
C GLY A 88 -25.83 0.80 -20.31
N LYS A 89 -25.06 1.64 -21.02
CA LYS A 89 -25.18 1.87 -22.47
C LYS A 89 -23.79 1.79 -23.11
N ASP A 90 -23.21 0.61 -23.07
CA ASP A 90 -21.88 0.34 -23.61
C ASP A 90 -21.88 -0.83 -24.58
N ASP A 91 -20.70 -1.16 -25.10
CA ASP A 91 -20.53 -2.10 -26.20
C ASP A 91 -20.96 -3.53 -25.84
N PHE A 92 -21.08 -3.88 -24.55
CA PHE A 92 -21.59 -5.18 -24.08
C PHE A 92 -23.12 -5.22 -23.91
N SER A 93 -23.81 -4.08 -23.87
CA SER A 93 -25.26 -4.03 -23.65
C SER A 93 -26.09 -4.89 -24.63
N PRO A 94 -25.73 -5.08 -25.91
CA PRO A 94 -26.46 -5.99 -26.81
C PRO A 94 -26.37 -7.47 -26.45
N MET A 95 -25.35 -7.89 -25.70
CA MET A 95 -25.07 -9.29 -25.34
C MET A 95 -25.30 -9.61 -23.86
N ASP A 96 -25.61 -8.61 -23.02
CA ASP A 96 -25.77 -8.76 -21.57
C ASP A 96 -26.79 -9.85 -21.17
N SER A 97 -27.94 -9.94 -21.86
CA SER A 97 -28.93 -10.98 -21.56
C SER A 97 -28.44 -12.40 -21.88
N VAL A 98 -27.56 -12.54 -22.87
CA VAL A 98 -26.96 -13.84 -23.24
C VAL A 98 -25.88 -14.22 -22.22
N LEU A 99 -25.03 -13.26 -21.85
CA LEU A 99 -24.01 -13.42 -20.82
C LEU A 99 -24.61 -13.78 -19.46
N GLN A 100 -25.68 -13.08 -19.04
CA GLN A 100 -26.41 -13.40 -17.82
C GLN A 100 -26.92 -14.84 -17.85
N LYS A 101 -27.55 -15.25 -18.95
CA LYS A 101 -28.07 -16.60 -19.10
C LYS A 101 -26.97 -17.65 -18.95
N TYR A 102 -25.83 -17.44 -19.61
CA TYR A 102 -24.72 -18.41 -19.54
C TYR A 102 -24.04 -18.44 -18.17
N ALA A 103 -23.96 -17.30 -17.49
CA ALA A 103 -23.52 -17.24 -16.09
C ALA A 103 -24.46 -18.04 -15.16
N GLU A 104 -25.78 -17.91 -15.33
CA GLU A 104 -26.78 -18.61 -14.50
C GLU A 104 -26.88 -20.11 -14.79
N GLU A 105 -26.64 -20.52 -16.04
CA GLU A 105 -26.71 -21.91 -16.48
C GLU A 105 -25.36 -22.65 -16.40
N GLU A 106 -24.28 -21.97 -15.99
CA GLU A 106 -22.90 -22.46 -16.04
C GLU A 106 -22.53 -23.02 -17.43
N SER A 107 -22.88 -22.28 -18.49
CA SER A 107 -22.77 -22.75 -19.88
C SER A 107 -21.53 -22.22 -20.60
N ASP A 108 -20.81 -23.12 -21.27
CA ASP A 108 -19.65 -22.83 -22.12
C ASP A 108 -20.02 -22.37 -23.55
N SER A 109 -21.31 -22.21 -23.85
CA SER A 109 -21.77 -21.83 -25.19
C SER A 109 -21.31 -20.42 -25.58
N THR A 110 -20.88 -20.25 -26.84
CA THR A 110 -20.51 -18.96 -27.42
C THR A 110 -21.54 -18.40 -28.41
N SER A 111 -22.67 -19.09 -28.60
CA SER A 111 -23.73 -18.66 -29.53
C SER A 111 -24.35 -17.32 -29.10
N GLY A 112 -24.41 -16.34 -30.00
CA GLY A 112 -24.91 -14.99 -29.67
C GLY A 112 -23.88 -14.08 -28.97
N LEU A 113 -22.63 -14.53 -28.86
CA LEU A 113 -21.48 -13.78 -28.34
C LEU A 113 -20.41 -13.55 -29.43
N GLU A 114 -20.81 -13.48 -30.70
CA GLU A 114 -19.88 -13.45 -31.85
C GLU A 114 -18.91 -12.27 -31.80
N ASP A 115 -19.34 -11.12 -31.29
CA ASP A 115 -18.52 -9.92 -31.16
C ASP A 115 -17.78 -9.81 -29.81
N TYR A 116 -18.01 -10.73 -28.87
CA TYR A 116 -17.57 -10.63 -27.47
C TYR A 116 -16.08 -10.33 -27.33
N CYS A 117 -15.19 -11.17 -27.89
CA CYS A 117 -13.75 -10.94 -27.79
C CYS A 117 -13.31 -9.68 -28.54
N SER A 118 -13.94 -9.33 -29.66
CA SER A 118 -13.60 -8.09 -30.37
C SER A 118 -13.91 -6.84 -29.55
N VAL A 119 -15.02 -6.86 -28.78
CA VAL A 119 -15.42 -5.80 -27.85
C VAL A 119 -14.48 -5.78 -26.65
N TRP A 120 -14.21 -6.95 -26.06
CA TRP A 120 -13.32 -7.09 -24.91
C TRP A 120 -11.92 -6.56 -25.23
N GLU A 121 -11.31 -7.01 -26.32
CA GLU A 121 -9.99 -6.55 -26.76
C GLU A 121 -9.94 -5.04 -26.95
N LYS A 122 -10.92 -4.49 -27.67
CA LYS A 122 -11.00 -3.05 -27.97
C LYS A 122 -11.04 -2.23 -26.68
N LEU A 123 -11.89 -2.62 -25.74
CA LEU A 123 -12.05 -1.92 -24.47
C LEU A 123 -10.85 -2.15 -23.54
N GLY A 124 -10.36 -3.39 -23.45
CA GLY A 124 -9.19 -3.76 -22.65
C GLY A 124 -7.93 -2.99 -23.02
N LYS A 125 -7.72 -2.74 -24.33
CA LYS A 125 -6.57 -1.97 -24.83
C LYS A 125 -6.54 -0.51 -24.37
N SER A 126 -7.68 0.12 -24.11
CA SER A 126 -7.72 1.60 -24.00
C SER A 126 -8.77 2.22 -23.09
N ASP A 127 -9.87 1.53 -22.77
CA ASP A 127 -10.92 2.06 -21.91
C ASP A 127 -10.56 1.88 -20.43
N LYS A 128 -10.22 2.99 -19.79
CA LYS A 128 -9.84 3.02 -18.37
C LYS A 128 -10.94 2.58 -17.41
N LYS A 129 -12.22 2.75 -17.77
CA LYS A 129 -13.33 2.26 -16.95
C LYS A 129 -13.46 0.75 -17.07
N PHE A 130 -13.17 0.18 -18.23
CA PHE A 130 -13.19 -1.26 -18.42
C PHE A 130 -12.02 -1.94 -17.70
N GLN A 131 -10.81 -1.35 -17.79
CA GLN A 131 -9.66 -1.78 -16.99
C GLN A 131 -9.97 -1.72 -15.48
N GLN A 132 -10.58 -0.62 -15.02
CA GLN A 132 -11.00 -0.48 -13.62
C GLN A 132 -12.06 -1.52 -13.20
N ALA A 133 -12.99 -1.89 -14.10
CA ALA A 133 -13.97 -2.92 -13.82
C ALA A 133 -13.29 -4.29 -13.61
N GLN A 134 -12.35 -4.66 -14.47
CA GLN A 134 -11.55 -5.88 -14.32
C GLN A 134 -10.74 -5.87 -13.01
N ASP A 135 -10.08 -4.76 -12.69
CA ASP A 135 -9.34 -4.60 -11.44
C ASP A 135 -10.24 -4.83 -10.23
N SER A 136 -11.45 -4.25 -10.24
CA SER A 136 -12.41 -4.38 -9.14
C SER A 136 -12.90 -5.80 -8.96
N ILE A 137 -13.15 -6.55 -10.04
CA ILE A 137 -13.64 -7.92 -9.93
C ILE A 137 -12.52 -8.87 -9.52
N ARG A 138 -11.31 -8.74 -10.09
CA ARG A 138 -10.14 -9.47 -9.59
C ARG A 138 -9.95 -9.24 -8.08
N ASP A 139 -10.08 -7.99 -7.65
CA ASP A 139 -9.92 -7.65 -6.25
C ASP A 139 -11.03 -8.29 -5.38
N ASN A 140 -12.28 -8.26 -5.83
CA ASN A 140 -13.41 -8.82 -5.09
C ASN A 140 -13.38 -10.35 -5.00
N LEU A 141 -12.97 -11.03 -6.07
CA LEU A 141 -12.98 -12.49 -6.15
C LEU A 141 -11.73 -13.13 -5.56
N TYR A 142 -10.56 -12.49 -5.70
CA TYR A 142 -9.28 -13.14 -5.36
C TYR A 142 -8.49 -12.38 -4.31
N TYR A 143 -8.25 -11.08 -4.53
CA TYR A 143 -7.38 -10.30 -3.64
C TYR A 143 -7.99 -10.14 -2.26
N ASN A 144 -9.18 -9.55 -2.16
CA ASN A 144 -9.83 -9.26 -0.88
C ASN A 144 -10.08 -10.55 -0.07
N PRO A 145 -10.59 -11.65 -0.65
CA PRO A 145 -10.74 -12.91 0.10
C PRO A 145 -9.41 -13.49 0.57
N SER A 146 -8.34 -13.46 -0.25
CA SER A 146 -7.03 -13.97 0.17
C SER A 146 -6.42 -13.13 1.28
N GLN A 147 -6.57 -11.81 1.20
CA GLN A 147 -6.10 -10.89 2.25
C GLN A 147 -6.90 -11.07 3.54
N LYS A 148 -8.19 -11.41 3.47
CA LYS A 148 -9.01 -11.72 4.64
C LYS A 148 -8.52 -12.99 5.36
N GLU A 149 -8.09 -14.01 4.63
CA GLU A 149 -7.46 -15.18 5.24
C GLU A 149 -6.10 -14.84 5.87
N ALA A 150 -5.29 -14.02 5.19
CA ALA A 150 -4.03 -13.52 5.72
C ALA A 150 -4.23 -12.74 7.04
N ASP A 151 -5.27 -11.92 7.11
CA ASP A 151 -5.62 -11.14 8.31
C ASP A 151 -6.05 -12.05 9.47
N LYS A 152 -6.83 -13.11 9.21
CA LYS A 152 -7.22 -14.09 10.25
C LYS A 152 -6.02 -14.82 10.85
N LEU A 153 -4.99 -15.07 10.04
CA LEU A 153 -3.74 -15.71 10.47
C LEU A 153 -2.82 -14.72 11.20
N GLY A 154 -2.96 -13.42 10.94
CA GLY A 154 -2.09 -12.37 11.45
C GLY A 154 -0.80 -12.21 10.64
N LEU A 155 -0.83 -12.51 9.33
CA LEU A 155 0.34 -12.41 8.44
C LEU A 155 0.75 -10.95 8.25
N LYS A 156 2.03 -10.66 8.46
CA LYS A 156 2.63 -9.32 8.40
C LYS A 156 3.48 -9.10 7.15
N PHE A 157 4.10 -10.15 6.61
CA PHE A 157 5.07 -9.99 5.54
C PHE A 157 4.43 -9.93 4.17
N ASP A 158 4.97 -9.07 3.31
CA ASP A 158 4.49 -8.92 1.93
C ASP A 158 4.55 -10.24 1.16
N ILE A 159 5.60 -11.04 1.39
CA ILE A 159 5.77 -12.36 0.79
C ILE A 159 4.65 -13.33 1.17
N SER A 160 4.27 -13.39 2.45
CA SER A 160 3.21 -14.28 2.94
C SER A 160 1.86 -13.91 2.33
N ARG A 161 1.56 -12.61 2.29
CA ARG A 161 0.31 -12.08 1.77
C ARG A 161 0.21 -12.17 0.24
N GLY A 162 1.34 -12.00 -0.44
CA GLY A 162 1.47 -12.23 -1.87
C GLY A 162 1.21 -13.70 -2.21
N GLU A 163 1.77 -14.63 -1.43
CA GLU A 163 1.55 -16.07 -1.65
C GLU A 163 0.08 -16.48 -1.45
N MET A 164 -0.63 -15.86 -0.50
CA MET A 164 -2.08 -16.08 -0.36
C MET A 164 -2.84 -15.61 -1.61
N TYR A 165 -2.47 -14.45 -2.17
CA TYR A 165 -3.09 -13.94 -3.39
C TYR A 165 -2.79 -14.85 -4.59
N ASP A 166 -1.53 -15.24 -4.78
CA ASP A 166 -1.13 -16.12 -5.87
C ASP A 166 -1.83 -17.48 -5.81
N THR A 167 -1.93 -18.05 -4.61
CA THR A 167 -2.69 -19.28 -4.37
C THR A 167 -4.17 -19.08 -4.65
N GLY A 168 -4.75 -17.96 -4.22
CA GLY A 168 -6.15 -17.64 -4.46
C GLY A 168 -6.50 -17.54 -5.95
N ILE A 169 -5.58 -17.04 -6.78
CA ILE A 169 -5.75 -17.00 -8.25
C ILE A 169 -5.73 -18.43 -8.83
N GLN A 170 -4.73 -19.24 -8.48
CA GLN A 170 -4.55 -20.57 -9.07
C GLN A 170 -5.55 -21.62 -8.56
N HIS A 171 -5.82 -21.63 -7.24
CA HIS A 171 -6.63 -22.65 -6.58
C HIS A 171 -8.06 -22.17 -6.28
N GLY A 172 -8.36 -20.89 -6.47
CA GLY A 172 -9.59 -20.28 -5.98
C GLY A 172 -9.53 -19.99 -4.47
N THR A 173 -10.49 -19.19 -4.00
CA THR A 173 -10.58 -18.76 -2.59
C THR A 173 -11.66 -19.51 -1.79
N SER A 174 -12.24 -20.56 -2.37
CA SER A 174 -13.25 -21.44 -1.76
C SER A 174 -12.66 -22.40 -0.72
N ASP A 175 -13.55 -23.17 -0.10
CA ASP A 175 -13.25 -24.22 0.88
C ASP A 175 -13.32 -25.65 0.31
N ASP A 176 -13.29 -25.79 -1.02
CA ASP A 176 -13.06 -27.09 -1.67
C ASP A 176 -11.69 -27.67 -1.29
N ALA A 177 -11.44 -28.93 -1.66
CA ALA A 177 -10.28 -29.66 -1.16
C ALA A 177 -8.92 -29.12 -1.64
N ASP A 178 -8.91 -28.31 -2.70
CA ASP A 178 -7.71 -27.72 -3.30
C ASP A 178 -7.63 -26.20 -3.08
N GLY A 179 -8.74 -25.55 -2.73
CA GLY A 179 -8.86 -24.11 -2.52
C GLY A 179 -8.02 -23.55 -1.36
N LEU A 180 -7.74 -22.24 -1.44
CA LEU A 180 -6.87 -21.52 -0.49
C LEU A 180 -7.23 -21.78 0.98
N SER A 181 -8.53 -21.77 1.33
CA SER A 181 -8.96 -21.95 2.71
C SER A 181 -8.60 -23.36 3.25
N SER A 182 -8.73 -24.38 2.40
CA SER A 182 -8.34 -25.75 2.73
C SER A 182 -6.83 -25.93 2.84
N LEU A 183 -6.05 -25.32 1.95
CA LEU A 183 -4.58 -25.37 2.04
C LEU A 183 -4.05 -24.71 3.32
N ILE A 184 -4.65 -23.58 3.74
CA ILE A 184 -4.37 -22.95 5.04
C ILE A 184 -4.67 -23.91 6.19
N LYS A 185 -5.84 -24.57 6.15
CA LYS A 185 -6.24 -25.55 7.16
C LYS A 185 -5.25 -26.72 7.25
N TYR A 186 -4.89 -27.33 6.12
CA TYR A 186 -3.94 -28.45 6.09
C TYR A 186 -2.57 -28.03 6.59
N THR A 187 -2.13 -26.81 6.30
CA THR A 187 -0.90 -26.22 6.83
C THR A 187 -0.96 -26.09 8.35
N ASN A 188 -2.04 -25.53 8.88
CA ASN A 188 -2.24 -25.36 10.32
C ASN A 188 -2.27 -26.69 11.09
N GLU A 189 -2.77 -27.76 10.46
CA GLU A 189 -2.77 -29.11 11.03
C GLU A 189 -1.37 -29.71 11.18
N LYS A 190 -0.36 -29.20 10.45
CA LYS A 190 1.04 -29.67 10.58
C LYS A 190 1.74 -29.15 11.83
N PHE A 191 1.24 -28.08 12.46
CA PHE A 191 1.87 -27.46 13.62
C PHE A 191 1.32 -28.02 14.94
N THR A 192 1.89 -29.14 15.39
CA THR A 192 1.51 -29.79 16.67
C THR A 192 2.28 -29.29 17.90
N SER A 193 3.33 -28.50 17.68
CA SER A 193 4.19 -27.89 18.71
C SER A 193 4.53 -26.45 18.32
N ASP A 194 5.01 -25.67 19.29
CA ASP A 194 5.58 -24.35 18.99
C ASP A 194 6.74 -24.51 18.00
N GLN A 195 6.86 -23.56 17.08
CA GLN A 195 7.91 -23.52 16.08
C GLN A 195 8.51 -22.11 16.07
N THR A 196 9.79 -22.03 16.44
CA THR A 196 10.52 -20.77 16.50
C THR A 196 11.30 -20.53 15.21
N GLY A 197 11.38 -19.27 14.79
CA GLY A 197 12.22 -18.80 13.69
C GLY A 197 12.73 -17.39 14.01
N ASP A 198 13.48 -16.83 13.06
CA ASP A 198 14.18 -15.54 13.24
C ASP A 198 13.46 -14.39 12.53
N SER A 199 12.22 -14.58 12.06
CA SER A 199 11.51 -13.54 11.30
C SER A 199 11.07 -12.36 12.15
N GLY A 200 10.89 -12.58 13.46
CA GLY A 200 10.35 -11.58 14.38
C GLY A 200 8.82 -11.45 14.34
N SER A 201 8.12 -12.22 13.50
CA SER A 201 6.66 -12.33 13.47
C SER A 201 6.21 -13.69 14.02
N THR A 202 5.23 -13.70 14.94
CA THR A 202 4.72 -14.91 15.57
C THR A 202 3.20 -15.01 15.40
N LEU A 203 2.76 -16.10 14.78
CA LEU A 203 1.37 -16.47 14.59
C LEU A 203 0.88 -17.36 15.73
N SER A 204 -0.43 -17.33 16.00
CA SER A 204 -1.10 -18.22 16.94
C SER A 204 -1.89 -19.29 16.19
N ILE A 205 -1.27 -20.45 15.94
CA ILE A 205 -1.84 -21.53 15.15
C ILE A 205 -2.27 -22.67 16.09
N ASN A 206 -3.58 -22.93 16.21
CA ASN A 206 -4.12 -24.00 17.06
C ASN A 206 -3.58 -24.00 18.52
N GLY A 207 -3.35 -22.80 19.07
CA GLY A 207 -2.78 -22.61 20.41
C GLY A 207 -1.27 -22.81 20.50
N LYS A 208 -0.57 -22.90 19.36
CA LYS A 208 0.89 -22.93 19.23
C LYS A 208 1.42 -21.59 18.75
N LYS A 209 2.61 -21.25 19.21
CA LYS A 209 3.36 -20.10 18.70
C LYS A 209 4.22 -20.55 17.52
N VAL A 210 3.95 -20.01 16.35
CA VAL A 210 4.61 -20.40 15.10
C VAL A 210 5.18 -19.15 14.45
N ASP A 211 6.49 -19.15 14.15
CA ASP A 211 7.09 -18.09 13.35
C ASP A 211 6.45 -18.00 11.96
N GLU A 212 6.16 -16.77 11.50
CA GLU A 212 5.41 -16.56 10.25
C GLU A 212 6.11 -17.16 9.03
N ILE A 213 7.44 -17.09 8.94
CA ILE A 213 8.19 -17.62 7.81
C ILE A 213 8.29 -19.15 7.89
N GLU A 214 8.38 -19.71 9.09
CA GLU A 214 8.27 -21.16 9.27
C GLU A 214 6.88 -21.69 8.87
N TRP A 215 5.82 -20.92 9.17
CA TRP A 215 4.47 -21.20 8.67
C TRP A 215 4.40 -21.12 7.15
N LEU A 216 4.94 -20.05 6.55
CA LEU A 216 4.91 -19.83 5.10
C LEU A 216 5.65 -20.93 4.34
N LYS A 217 6.84 -21.35 4.80
CA LYS A 217 7.55 -22.50 4.22
C LYS A 217 6.68 -23.75 4.22
N LYS A 218 5.98 -24.01 5.32
CA LYS A 218 5.07 -25.17 5.41
C LYS A 218 3.86 -25.03 4.49
N PHE A 219 3.33 -23.81 4.35
CA PHE A 219 2.25 -23.53 3.42
C PHE A 219 2.66 -23.81 1.97
N ILE A 220 3.84 -23.33 1.57
CA ILE A 220 4.41 -23.57 0.24
C ILE A 220 4.60 -25.07 -0.01
N GLU A 221 5.09 -25.85 0.97
CA GLU A 221 5.17 -27.31 0.85
C GLU A 221 3.80 -27.96 0.64
N VAL A 222 2.79 -27.55 1.41
CA VAL A 222 1.42 -28.08 1.28
C VAL A 222 0.83 -27.75 -0.09
N ARG A 223 1.05 -26.52 -0.57
CA ARG A 223 0.62 -26.09 -1.91
C ARG A 223 1.35 -26.85 -3.01
N ASP A 224 2.66 -27.03 -2.90
CA ASP A 224 3.47 -27.76 -3.87
C ASP A 224 3.08 -29.25 -3.96
N ASP A 225 2.73 -29.86 -2.82
CA ASP A 225 2.17 -31.21 -2.76
C ASP A 225 0.80 -31.30 -3.45
N ASP A 226 -0.04 -30.28 -3.27
CA ASP A 226 -1.37 -30.18 -3.87
C ASP A 226 -1.31 -29.98 -5.39
N LEU A 227 -0.46 -29.09 -5.88
CA LEU A 227 -0.21 -28.90 -7.32
C LEU A 227 0.19 -30.22 -8.01
N LYS A 228 0.98 -31.06 -7.33
CA LYS A 228 1.40 -32.37 -7.85
C LYS A 228 0.34 -33.45 -7.70
N ASN A 229 -0.55 -33.32 -6.71
CA ASN A 229 -1.52 -34.33 -6.33
C ASN A 229 -2.85 -33.68 -5.91
N PRO A 230 -3.57 -33.01 -6.83
CA PRO A 230 -4.78 -32.30 -6.49
C PRO A 230 -5.86 -33.28 -6.02
N LYS A 231 -6.62 -32.89 -5.01
CA LYS A 231 -7.62 -33.76 -4.35
C LYS A 231 -8.94 -33.75 -5.11
N GLU A 232 -9.27 -32.66 -5.79
CA GLU A 232 -10.49 -32.59 -6.60
C GLU A 232 -10.33 -33.36 -7.91
N SER A 233 -11.30 -34.22 -8.21
CA SER A 233 -11.22 -35.13 -9.35
C SER A 233 -11.16 -34.43 -10.71
N TYR A 234 -11.68 -33.20 -10.81
CA TYR A 234 -11.61 -32.39 -12.03
C TYR A 234 -10.24 -31.73 -12.25
N ASN A 235 -9.43 -31.58 -11.19
CA ASN A 235 -8.05 -31.07 -11.26
C ASN A 235 -7.01 -32.18 -11.51
N GLN A 236 -7.39 -33.45 -11.39
CA GLN A 236 -6.49 -34.60 -11.58
C GLN A 236 -6.20 -34.93 -13.06
N GLY A 237 -6.87 -34.27 -14.00
CA GLY A 237 -6.69 -34.49 -15.43
C GLY A 237 -5.54 -33.66 -16.02
N GLY A 238 -4.51 -34.32 -16.56
CA GLY A 238 -3.58 -33.69 -17.51
C GLY A 238 -2.24 -33.19 -16.98
N ASN A 239 -1.89 -33.43 -15.71
CA ASN A 239 -0.62 -32.97 -15.08
C ASN A 239 -0.37 -31.44 -15.12
N VAL A 240 -1.33 -30.63 -15.57
CA VAL A 240 -1.14 -29.20 -15.85
C VAL A 240 -0.67 -28.45 -14.60
N TRP A 241 -1.28 -28.71 -13.44
CA TRP A 241 -0.88 -28.07 -12.18
C TRP A 241 0.50 -28.49 -11.68
N ALA A 242 0.97 -29.70 -12.02
CA ALA A 242 2.30 -30.16 -11.60
C ALA A 242 3.42 -29.38 -12.32
N ASP A 243 3.13 -28.84 -13.50
CA ASP A 243 4.04 -27.98 -14.25
C ASP A 243 4.13 -26.57 -13.64
N ASP A 244 3.13 -26.14 -12.84
CA ASP A 244 3.07 -24.81 -12.20
C ASP A 244 3.90 -24.67 -10.90
N THR A 245 4.68 -25.68 -10.55
CA THR A 245 5.57 -25.65 -9.36
C THR A 245 6.70 -24.61 -9.45
N TYR A 246 6.88 -23.91 -10.58
CA TYR A 246 7.80 -22.76 -10.64
C TYR A 246 7.37 -21.63 -9.69
N ARG A 247 6.07 -21.47 -9.43
CA ARG A 247 5.52 -20.46 -8.51
C ARG A 247 5.99 -20.68 -7.08
N THR A 248 5.79 -21.89 -6.56
CA THR A 248 6.21 -22.28 -5.21
C THR A 248 7.73 -22.21 -5.05
N LYS A 249 8.49 -22.57 -6.10
CA LYS A 249 9.95 -22.40 -6.14
C LYS A 249 10.38 -20.94 -6.10
N SER A 250 9.66 -20.05 -6.77
CA SER A 250 9.93 -18.61 -6.75
C SER A 250 9.73 -18.01 -5.35
N TYR A 251 8.66 -18.38 -4.65
CA TYR A 251 8.46 -17.98 -3.25
C TYR A 251 9.51 -18.58 -2.31
N THR A 252 9.90 -19.84 -2.53
CA THR A 252 11.02 -20.46 -1.78
C THR A 252 12.32 -19.68 -1.99
N TYR A 253 12.63 -19.28 -3.23
CA TYR A 253 13.79 -18.46 -3.56
C TYR A 253 13.77 -17.10 -2.82
N MET A 254 12.60 -16.43 -2.77
CA MET A 254 12.45 -15.17 -2.03
C MET A 254 12.66 -15.35 -0.51
N ILE A 255 12.16 -16.46 0.06
CA ILE A 255 12.38 -16.79 1.48
C ILE A 255 13.86 -17.03 1.77
N ASP A 256 14.53 -17.83 0.94
CA ASP A 256 15.96 -18.15 1.11
C ASP A 256 16.85 -16.91 0.97
N ALA A 257 16.41 -15.93 0.18
CA ALA A 257 17.05 -14.63 0.04
C ALA A 257 16.72 -13.64 1.18
N GLY A 258 15.83 -14.00 2.12
CA GLY A 258 15.38 -13.13 3.21
C GLY A 258 14.50 -11.95 2.75
N THR A 259 13.89 -12.05 1.57
CA THR A 259 13.05 -10.99 0.99
C THR A 259 11.61 -11.13 1.47
N TYR A 260 11.34 -10.65 2.69
CA TYR A 260 9.99 -10.74 3.29
C TYR A 260 9.10 -9.54 2.99
N MET A 261 9.70 -8.36 2.81
CA MET A 261 9.03 -7.11 2.48
C MET A 261 9.45 -6.65 1.08
N PHE A 262 8.49 -6.34 0.21
CA PHE A 262 8.78 -6.00 -1.18
C PHE A 262 9.21 -4.54 -1.33
N SER A 263 8.71 -3.63 -0.49
CA SER A 263 9.02 -2.20 -0.52
C SER A 263 8.79 -1.54 -1.90
N LYS A 264 9.81 -1.56 -2.79
CA LYS A 264 9.75 -1.04 -4.16
C LYS A 264 10.11 -2.07 -5.23
N SER A 265 10.68 -3.21 -4.83
CA SER A 265 11.04 -4.28 -5.74
C SER A 265 11.25 -5.60 -5.02
N ALA A 266 10.89 -6.69 -5.67
CA ALA A 266 11.20 -8.05 -5.24
C ALA A 266 12.09 -8.76 -6.26
N GLN A 267 13.01 -9.58 -5.78
CA GLN A 267 13.74 -10.53 -6.63
C GLN A 267 13.06 -11.88 -6.53
N ALA A 268 12.57 -12.39 -7.65
CA ALA A 268 11.83 -13.65 -7.72
C ALA A 268 12.39 -14.50 -8.88
N LEU A 269 11.81 -15.66 -9.14
CA LEU A 269 12.07 -16.45 -10.34
C LEU A 269 10.91 -16.28 -11.33
N ASP A 270 11.19 -16.30 -12.64
CA ASP A 270 10.16 -16.45 -13.68
C ASP A 270 9.75 -17.93 -13.87
N ASN A 271 8.87 -18.18 -14.84
CA ASN A 271 8.34 -19.51 -15.15
C ASN A 271 9.42 -20.52 -15.59
N ASP A 272 10.55 -20.02 -16.12
CA ASP A 272 11.70 -20.81 -16.53
C ASP A 272 12.72 -21.01 -15.38
N GLY A 273 12.46 -20.43 -14.20
CA GLY A 273 13.34 -20.49 -13.05
C GLY A 273 14.51 -19.49 -13.10
N ASN A 274 14.45 -18.48 -13.97
CA ASN A 274 15.48 -17.44 -14.03
C ASN A 274 15.18 -16.32 -13.04
N PRO A 275 16.20 -15.78 -12.33
CA PRO A 275 16.02 -14.63 -11.46
C PRO A 275 15.54 -13.39 -12.23
N ILE A 276 14.47 -12.78 -11.74
CA ILE A 276 13.88 -11.55 -12.25
C ILE A 276 13.74 -10.51 -11.13
N THR A 277 13.71 -9.22 -11.50
CA THR A 277 13.44 -8.13 -10.56
C THR A 277 12.14 -7.45 -10.95
N ILE A 278 11.12 -7.61 -10.09
CA ILE A 278 9.84 -6.94 -10.24
C ILE A 278 9.95 -5.63 -9.50
N LYS A 279 9.64 -4.53 -10.18
CA LYS A 279 9.54 -3.20 -9.55
C LYS A 279 8.08 -2.81 -9.53
N CYS A 280 7.65 -2.13 -8.47
CA CYS A 280 6.36 -1.47 -8.57
C CYS A 280 6.43 -0.43 -9.70
N GLU A 281 5.41 -0.38 -10.55
CA GLU A 281 5.30 0.70 -11.52
C GLU A 281 5.19 2.02 -10.77
N LYS A 282 5.87 3.04 -11.29
CA LYS A 282 5.76 4.40 -10.75
C LYS A 282 4.28 4.74 -10.62
N GLU A 283 3.91 5.36 -9.50
CA GLU A 283 2.63 6.05 -9.25
C GLU A 283 2.22 7.05 -10.38
N SER A 284 3.03 7.22 -11.44
CA SER A 284 2.69 7.99 -12.64
C SER A 284 1.57 7.39 -13.50
N ASN A 285 1.33 6.07 -13.46
CA ASN A 285 0.21 5.45 -14.18
C ASN A 285 -1.04 5.24 -13.28
N LEU A 286 -0.85 5.12 -11.97
CA LEU A 286 -1.88 5.36 -10.95
C LEU A 286 -2.00 6.87 -10.70
N ARG A 287 -2.52 7.63 -11.66
CA ARG A 287 -2.61 9.11 -11.56
C ARG A 287 -3.25 9.56 -10.22
N ARG A 288 -2.41 9.96 -9.26
CA ARG A 288 -2.27 11.33 -8.71
C ARG A 288 -1.10 11.44 -7.72
N PRO A 289 -0.23 12.46 -7.86
CA PRO A 289 0.74 12.82 -6.82
C PRO A 289 0.09 13.67 -5.71
N GLY A 290 0.26 13.24 -4.46
CA GLY A 290 -0.20 13.89 -3.23
C GLY A 290 -1.46 13.21 -2.70
N ILE A 291 -1.53 12.74 -1.45
CA ILE A 291 -1.13 13.35 -0.18
C ILE A 291 -0.62 12.23 0.75
N ALA A 292 0.25 12.56 1.71
CA ALA A 292 0.86 11.66 2.71
C ALA A 292 -0.10 10.54 3.18
N GLY A 293 0.43 9.31 3.27
CA GLY A 293 -0.31 8.13 3.69
C GLY A 293 -0.95 8.33 5.05
N PHE A 294 -2.26 8.47 5.07
CA PHE A 294 -3.06 8.46 6.28
C PHE A 294 -3.33 7.01 6.63
N CYS A 295 -2.75 6.52 7.73
CA CYS A 295 -2.98 5.16 8.21
C CYS A 295 -4.29 5.09 8.99
N THR A 296 -5.05 4.00 8.83
CA THR A 296 -6.29 3.76 9.58
C THR A 296 -6.05 3.62 11.08
N GLY A 297 -4.88 3.11 11.48
CA GLY A 297 -4.50 2.88 12.89
C GLY A 297 -3.85 4.06 13.62
N THR A 298 -3.43 5.13 12.93
CA THR A 298 -2.78 6.30 13.59
C THR A 298 -3.75 7.42 13.94
N GLY A 299 -5.05 7.24 13.66
CA GLY A 299 -6.09 8.26 13.86
C GLY A 299 -6.10 9.35 12.79
N ASP A 300 -5.01 9.57 12.04
CA ASP A 300 -4.94 10.63 11.03
C ASP A 300 -5.95 10.43 9.88
N ALA A 301 -6.16 9.17 9.45
CA ALA A 301 -7.19 8.84 8.46
C ALA A 301 -8.60 9.17 8.96
N TRP A 302 -8.85 8.91 10.22
CA TRP A 302 -10.13 9.21 10.86
C TRP A 302 -10.35 10.72 10.95
N GLU A 303 -9.32 11.51 11.28
CA GLU A 303 -9.40 12.98 11.28
C GLU A 303 -9.74 13.55 9.90
N VAL A 304 -9.16 12.99 8.83
CA VAL A 304 -9.50 13.38 7.45
C VAL A 304 -10.97 13.09 7.15
N ILE A 305 -11.46 11.92 7.54
CA ILE A 305 -12.85 11.52 7.32
C ILE A 305 -13.80 12.42 8.13
N GLN A 306 -13.46 12.76 9.37
CA GLN A 306 -14.23 13.72 10.16
C GLN A 306 -14.25 15.13 9.53
N ALA A 307 -13.11 15.60 9.02
CA ALA A 307 -13.05 16.85 8.29
C ALA A 307 -13.89 16.80 7.01
N TYR A 308 -13.90 15.67 6.32
CA TYR A 308 -14.72 15.45 5.14
C TYR A 308 -16.22 15.44 5.48
N HIS A 309 -16.64 14.69 6.50
CA HIS A 309 -18.01 14.69 7.05
C HIS A 309 -18.50 16.12 7.32
N LYS A 310 -17.64 16.96 7.90
CA LYS A 310 -17.98 18.36 8.17
C LYS A 310 -18.21 19.18 6.89
N LEU A 311 -17.46 18.91 5.82
CA LEU A 311 -17.60 19.57 4.53
C LEU A 311 -18.78 19.04 3.70
N THR A 312 -19.19 17.79 3.91
CA THR A 312 -20.29 17.11 3.21
C THR A 312 -21.63 17.22 3.94
N GLY A 313 -21.63 17.52 5.24
CA GLY A 313 -22.83 17.53 6.07
C GLY A 313 -23.13 16.17 6.72
N GLY A 314 -22.14 15.28 6.81
CA GLY A 314 -22.16 14.03 7.58
C GLY A 314 -22.82 12.84 6.88
N LYS A 315 -23.03 12.93 5.57
CA LYS A 315 -23.42 11.80 4.72
C LYS A 315 -22.52 11.78 3.49
N ASP A 316 -21.58 10.86 3.49
CA ASP A 316 -20.67 10.64 2.37
C ASP A 316 -20.26 9.17 2.27
N ASP A 317 -19.36 8.87 1.33
CA ASP A 317 -18.96 7.50 1.00
C ASP A 317 -18.29 6.75 2.17
N PHE A 318 -17.87 7.43 3.26
CA PHE A 318 -17.33 6.78 4.46
C PHE A 318 -18.36 6.51 5.55
N SER A 319 -19.58 7.07 5.46
CA SER A 319 -20.57 6.98 6.55
C SER A 319 -20.97 5.55 6.93
N SER A 320 -20.86 4.57 6.04
CA SER A 320 -21.11 3.16 6.34
C SER A 320 -20.02 2.51 7.21
N MET A 321 -18.81 3.11 7.24
CA MET A 321 -17.63 2.60 7.95
C MET A 321 -17.33 3.37 9.25
N ASP A 322 -18.06 4.45 9.55
CA ASP A 322 -17.75 5.36 10.66
C ASP A 322 -17.59 4.66 12.01
N SER A 323 -18.46 3.72 12.34
CA SER A 323 -18.39 3.00 13.62
C SER A 323 -17.15 2.13 13.74
N VAL A 324 -16.69 1.58 12.61
CA VAL A 324 -15.48 0.73 12.53
C VAL A 324 -14.24 1.62 12.56
N LEU A 325 -14.20 2.67 11.74
CA LEU A 325 -13.12 3.64 11.67
C LEU A 325 -12.89 4.34 13.02
N GLN A 326 -13.98 4.77 13.68
CA GLN A 326 -13.90 5.39 14.99
C GLN A 326 -13.34 4.42 16.03
N LYS A 327 -13.86 3.19 16.08
CA LYS A 327 -13.39 2.16 17.00
C LYS A 327 -11.90 1.90 16.83
N TYR A 328 -11.43 1.82 15.59
CA TYR A 328 -10.03 1.55 15.30
C TYR A 328 -9.12 2.73 15.64
N ALA A 329 -9.54 3.95 15.30
CA ALA A 329 -8.82 5.17 15.68
C ALA A 329 -8.73 5.37 17.21
N GLU A 330 -9.79 5.08 17.97
CA GLU A 330 -9.80 5.21 19.43
C GLU A 330 -9.07 4.07 20.13
N GLY A 331 -9.08 2.88 19.53
CA GLY A 331 -8.47 1.67 20.09
C GLY A 331 -6.98 1.50 19.75
N GLY A 332 -6.46 2.25 18.78
CA GLY A 332 -5.16 1.94 18.16
C GLY A 332 -5.15 0.55 17.51
N ASP A 333 -6.32 0.10 17.05
CA ASP A 333 -6.54 -1.21 16.44
C ASP A 333 -6.21 -1.10 14.94
N ASP A 334 -5.30 -1.95 14.46
CA ASP A 334 -4.83 -1.99 13.08
C ASP A 334 -5.65 -2.94 12.19
N SER A 335 -6.77 -3.47 12.71
CA SER A 335 -7.67 -4.30 11.93
C SER A 335 -8.25 -3.56 10.72
N THR A 336 -8.43 -4.32 9.64
CA THR A 336 -9.10 -3.91 8.39
C THR A 336 -10.52 -4.48 8.30
N SER A 337 -10.95 -5.27 9.28
CA SER A 337 -12.25 -5.95 9.26
C SER A 337 -13.38 -4.92 9.28
N GLY A 338 -14.32 -4.98 8.33
CA GLY A 338 -15.39 -3.99 8.19
C GLY A 338 -14.98 -2.70 7.45
N LEU A 339 -13.78 -2.67 6.86
CA LEU A 339 -13.24 -1.58 6.03
C LEU A 339 -12.94 -2.04 4.60
N GLU A 340 -13.69 -3.01 4.07
CA GLU A 340 -13.39 -3.69 2.81
C GLU A 340 -13.30 -2.72 1.61
N ASP A 341 -14.18 -1.69 1.57
CA ASP A 341 -14.18 -0.67 0.52
C ASP A 341 -13.35 0.58 0.87
N TYR A 342 -12.67 0.60 2.03
CA TYR A 342 -12.01 1.81 2.52
C TYR A 342 -10.99 2.37 1.53
N CYS A 343 -10.09 1.51 1.04
CA CYS A 343 -9.05 1.92 0.09
C CYS A 343 -9.64 2.40 -1.24
N SER A 344 -10.68 1.72 -1.74
CA SER A 344 -11.31 2.06 -3.02
C SER A 344 -12.08 3.39 -2.92
N VAL A 345 -12.79 3.62 -1.82
CA VAL A 345 -13.48 4.89 -1.52
C VAL A 345 -12.47 6.02 -1.37
N TRP A 346 -11.41 5.80 -0.58
CA TRP A 346 -10.36 6.79 -0.36
C TRP A 346 -9.68 7.21 -1.66
N GLU A 347 -9.32 6.24 -2.51
CA GLU A 347 -8.70 6.50 -3.80
C GLU A 347 -9.66 7.25 -4.76
N LYS A 348 -10.91 6.79 -4.86
CA LYS A 348 -11.96 7.44 -5.67
C LYS A 348 -12.12 8.90 -5.27
N LEU A 349 -12.29 9.18 -3.99
CA LEU A 349 -12.50 10.55 -3.49
C LEU A 349 -11.24 11.40 -3.66
N GLY A 350 -10.06 10.87 -3.36
CA GLY A 350 -8.78 11.56 -3.56
C GLY A 350 -8.54 11.97 -5.03
N LYS A 351 -9.12 11.23 -5.98
CA LYS A 351 -9.03 11.49 -7.43
C LYS A 351 -10.01 12.51 -7.99
N SER A 352 -11.12 12.81 -7.32
CA SER A 352 -12.15 13.67 -7.93
C SER A 352 -12.92 14.57 -6.99
N ASP A 353 -12.95 14.26 -5.68
CA ASP A 353 -13.72 15.05 -4.73
C ASP A 353 -12.87 16.19 -4.14
N VAL A 354 -13.27 17.43 -4.44
CA VAL A 354 -12.56 18.63 -3.99
C VAL A 354 -12.68 18.81 -2.48
N LYS A 355 -13.81 18.45 -1.87
CA LYS A 355 -13.99 18.57 -0.42
C LYS A 355 -13.15 17.54 0.32
N PHE A 356 -13.03 16.33 -0.22
CA PHE A 356 -12.15 15.32 0.36
C PHE A 356 -10.68 15.75 0.28
N GLN A 357 -10.24 16.29 -0.86
CA GLN A 357 -8.89 16.87 -1.00
C GLN A 357 -8.66 18.03 -0.01
N GLN A 358 -9.67 18.89 0.19
CA GLN A 358 -9.62 19.95 1.20
C GLN A 358 -9.52 19.41 2.63
N ALA A 359 -10.22 18.31 2.94
CA ALA A 359 -10.12 17.65 4.23
C ALA A 359 -8.71 17.09 4.46
N GLN A 360 -8.15 16.40 3.47
CA GLN A 360 -6.78 15.87 3.50
C GLN A 360 -5.74 17.00 3.69
N ASP A 361 -5.88 18.10 2.93
CA ASP A 361 -5.01 19.26 3.06
C ASP A 361 -5.14 19.92 4.45
N SER A 362 -6.36 20.05 4.98
CA SER A 362 -6.60 20.65 6.31
C SER A 362 -5.95 19.85 7.44
N VAL A 363 -6.04 18.52 7.42
CA VAL A 363 -5.44 17.67 8.46
C VAL A 363 -3.93 17.67 8.34
N ARG A 364 -3.40 17.51 7.12
CA ARG A 364 -1.96 17.63 6.86
C ARG A 364 -1.42 18.97 7.37
N ASP A 365 -2.13 20.05 7.10
CA ASP A 365 -1.68 21.38 7.49
C ASP A 365 -1.73 21.56 9.02
N SER A 366 -2.77 21.03 9.68
CA SER A 366 -2.92 21.03 11.13
C SER A 366 -1.83 20.23 11.84
N ASN A 367 -1.59 18.99 11.38
CA ASN A 367 -0.75 18.03 12.10
C ASN A 367 0.72 18.21 11.78
N ASN A 368 1.05 18.66 10.56
CA ASN A 368 2.44 18.69 10.09
C ASN A 368 2.91 20.09 9.69
N LEU A 369 2.17 20.79 8.80
CA LEU A 369 2.67 22.06 8.24
C LEU A 369 2.76 23.12 9.32
N ASN A 370 1.66 23.44 9.99
CA ASN A 370 1.60 24.54 10.95
C ASN A 370 2.56 24.36 12.13
N PRO A 371 2.67 23.17 12.77
CA PRO A 371 3.64 22.98 13.84
C PRO A 371 5.09 23.09 13.35
N SER A 372 5.41 22.52 12.18
CA SER A 372 6.75 22.63 11.59
C SER A 372 7.12 24.08 11.25
N GLN A 373 6.16 24.85 10.71
CA GLN A 373 6.38 26.27 10.40
C GLN A 373 6.53 27.11 11.67
N LYS A 374 5.80 26.78 12.75
CA LYS A 374 5.97 27.43 14.04
C LYS A 374 7.37 27.19 14.62
N LEU A 375 7.86 25.96 14.59
CA LEU A 375 9.22 25.63 15.01
C LEU A 375 10.27 26.34 14.13
N ALA A 376 10.02 26.44 12.82
CA ALA A 376 10.86 27.21 11.92
C ALA A 376 10.92 28.70 12.29
N ASP A 377 9.79 29.30 12.69
CA ASP A 377 9.72 30.68 13.17
C ASP A 377 10.48 30.88 14.49
N GLU A 378 10.41 29.91 15.40
CA GLU A 378 11.13 29.92 16.68
C GLU A 378 12.65 29.87 16.49
N VAL A 379 13.14 29.11 15.50
CA VAL A 379 14.57 29.11 15.09
C VAL A 379 14.94 30.39 14.31
N GLY A 380 13.96 31.03 13.65
CA GLY A 380 14.15 32.22 12.82
C GLY A 380 14.48 31.94 11.34
N LEU A 381 14.08 30.77 10.83
CA LEU A 381 14.36 30.32 9.46
C LEU A 381 13.59 31.13 8.41
N LYS A 382 14.30 31.68 7.43
CA LYS A 382 13.73 32.54 6.38
C LYS A 382 13.67 31.88 5.02
N PHE A 383 14.55 30.93 4.74
CA PHE A 383 14.63 30.30 3.43
C PHE A 383 13.58 29.19 3.28
N ASP A 384 12.95 29.15 2.11
CA ASP A 384 11.96 28.12 1.78
C ASP A 384 12.55 26.71 1.87
N VAL A 385 13.83 26.53 1.52
CA VAL A 385 14.51 25.23 1.64
C VAL A 385 14.65 24.78 3.09
N SER A 386 14.96 25.69 4.01
CA SER A 386 15.06 25.40 5.45
C SER A 386 13.69 25.01 6.01
N ARG A 387 12.67 25.81 5.67
CA ARG A 387 11.29 25.61 6.14
C ARG A 387 10.63 24.37 5.52
N GLY A 388 10.96 24.06 4.28
CA GLY A 388 10.59 22.83 3.60
C GLY A 388 11.19 21.61 4.28
N GLN A 389 12.47 21.69 4.66
CA GLN A 389 13.15 20.60 5.37
C GLN A 389 12.54 20.36 6.76
N MET A 390 12.14 21.41 7.49
CA MET A 390 11.38 21.25 8.75
C MET A 390 10.08 20.50 8.51
N TYR A 391 9.30 20.93 7.51
CA TYR A 391 8.02 20.31 7.18
C TYR A 391 8.15 18.85 6.73
N ASP A 392 9.13 18.55 5.87
CA ASP A 392 9.43 17.20 5.42
C ASP A 392 9.79 16.26 6.58
N THR A 393 10.56 16.79 7.53
CA THR A 393 10.93 16.06 8.75
C THR A 393 9.73 15.85 9.65
N GLY A 394 8.89 16.88 9.85
CA GLY A 394 7.66 16.78 10.63
C GLY A 394 6.68 15.74 10.09
N ILE A 395 6.54 15.63 8.76
CA ILE A 395 5.74 14.57 8.12
C ILE A 395 6.29 13.19 8.43
N GLN A 396 7.61 13.02 8.39
CA GLN A 396 8.21 11.69 8.47
C GLN A 396 8.40 11.20 9.90
N MET A 397 8.84 12.08 10.78
CA MET A 397 9.33 11.76 12.12
C MET A 397 8.43 12.35 13.21
N GLY A 398 7.34 13.01 12.83
CA GLY A 398 6.46 13.75 13.74
C GLY A 398 7.02 15.11 14.13
N THR A 399 6.14 16.01 14.55
CA THR A 399 6.51 17.36 15.02
C THR A 399 6.75 17.43 16.53
N GLY A 400 6.69 16.29 17.22
CA GLY A 400 6.76 16.17 18.68
C GLY A 400 8.16 16.36 19.27
N ASP A 401 8.22 16.25 20.60
CA ASP A 401 9.43 16.29 21.43
C ASP A 401 9.91 14.91 21.88
N ASP A 402 9.37 13.85 21.27
CA ASP A 402 9.95 12.51 21.36
C ASP A 402 11.39 12.50 20.82
N ALA A 403 12.17 11.45 21.13
CA ALA A 403 13.61 11.47 20.87
C ALA A 403 13.97 11.61 19.38
N ASP A 404 13.07 11.20 18.49
CA ASP A 404 13.28 11.19 17.04
C ASP A 404 12.55 12.34 16.31
N GLY A 405 11.59 12.98 17.00
CA GLY A 405 10.75 14.05 16.48
C GLY A 405 11.48 15.34 16.12
N LEU A 406 10.84 16.14 15.25
CA LEU A 406 11.39 17.40 14.73
C LEU A 406 11.90 18.35 15.83
N SER A 407 11.16 18.49 16.94
CA SER A 407 11.56 19.38 18.04
C SER A 407 12.89 18.94 18.66
N SER A 408 13.07 17.63 18.85
CA SER A 408 14.32 17.04 19.37
C SER A 408 15.46 17.20 18.38
N LEU A 409 15.23 16.99 17.08
CA LEU A 409 16.26 17.19 16.06
C LEU A 409 16.75 18.65 15.98
N ILE A 410 15.83 19.62 16.12
CA ILE A 410 16.20 21.04 16.23
C ILE A 410 17.08 21.27 17.45
N LYS A 411 16.72 20.70 18.61
CA LYS A 411 17.51 20.80 19.83
C LYS A 411 18.92 20.22 19.65
N TYR A 412 19.04 19.00 19.14
CA TYR A 412 20.34 18.36 18.90
C TYR A 412 21.20 19.18 17.93
N THR A 413 20.58 19.71 16.87
CA THR A 413 21.26 20.61 15.93
C THR A 413 21.79 21.86 16.62
N ASN A 414 20.99 22.49 17.48
CA ASN A 414 21.36 23.71 18.20
C ASN A 414 22.49 23.48 19.21
N GLU A 415 22.57 22.28 19.81
CA GLU A 415 23.61 21.90 20.77
C GLU A 415 24.99 21.75 20.12
N GLU A 416 25.07 21.49 18.82
CA GLU A 416 26.32 21.38 18.05
C GLU A 416 27.01 22.74 17.82
N PHE A 417 26.28 23.86 17.95
CA PHE A 417 26.81 25.21 17.72
C PHE A 417 27.36 25.85 19.01
N THR A 418 28.65 25.59 19.28
CA THR A 418 29.35 26.13 20.47
C THR A 418 30.06 27.47 20.24
N SER A 419 30.14 27.93 18.99
CA SER A 419 30.79 29.17 18.56
C SER A 419 30.05 29.80 17.38
N ASP A 420 30.31 31.08 17.11
CA ASP A 420 29.78 31.76 15.93
C ASP A 420 30.25 31.05 14.64
N GLN A 421 29.35 30.86 13.70
CA GLN A 421 29.61 30.21 12.42
C GLN A 421 29.05 31.08 11.29
N THR A 422 29.96 31.71 10.55
CA THR A 422 29.60 32.63 9.46
C THR A 422 29.44 31.90 8.14
N GLY A 423 28.62 32.46 7.25
CA GLY A 423 28.40 31.97 5.89
C GLY A 423 27.90 33.11 5.00
N ASP A 424 27.72 32.81 3.72
CA ASP A 424 27.40 33.80 2.68
C ASP A 424 25.91 33.82 2.30
N SER A 425 25.04 33.18 3.09
CA SER A 425 23.61 33.12 2.75
C SER A 425 22.90 34.47 2.90
N GLY A 426 23.44 35.36 3.74
CA GLY A 426 22.82 36.63 4.09
C GLY A 426 21.71 36.51 5.15
N SER A 427 21.50 35.32 5.74
CA SER A 427 20.62 35.09 6.88
C SER A 427 21.42 34.62 8.08
N THR A 428 21.23 35.27 9.24
CA THR A 428 21.90 34.93 10.50
C THR A 428 20.87 34.62 11.57
N LEU A 429 21.05 33.47 12.22
CA LEU A 429 20.26 32.96 13.33
C LEU A 429 20.99 33.26 14.65
N ASP A 430 20.21 33.38 15.73
CA ASP A 430 20.73 33.37 17.10
C ASP A 430 20.46 32.00 17.73
N ILE A 431 21.50 31.18 17.79
CA ILE A 431 21.43 29.82 18.34
C ILE A 431 22.16 29.82 19.67
N ASN A 432 21.40 29.84 20.78
CA ASN A 432 21.96 29.84 22.14
C ASN A 432 23.00 30.96 22.38
N GLY A 433 22.78 32.16 21.82
CA GLY A 433 23.69 33.29 21.91
C GLY A 433 24.85 33.26 20.91
N LYS A 434 24.83 32.33 19.94
CA LYS A 434 25.81 32.22 18.85
C LYS A 434 25.19 32.69 17.54
N LYS A 435 25.97 33.46 16.77
CA LYS A 435 25.56 33.89 15.43
C LYS A 435 25.90 32.80 14.43
N VAL A 436 24.88 32.19 13.85
CA VAL A 436 25.03 31.07 12.91
C VAL A 436 24.35 31.43 11.59
N ASP A 437 25.05 31.28 10.47
CA ASP A 437 24.45 31.40 9.14
C ASP A 437 23.36 30.33 8.93
N GLU A 438 22.21 30.71 8.38
CA GLU A 438 21.06 29.81 8.26
C GLU A 438 21.36 28.55 7.42
N ILE A 439 22.18 28.67 6.37
CA ILE A 439 22.53 27.52 5.52
C ILE A 439 23.56 26.62 6.20
N VAL A 440 24.46 27.20 7.00
CA VAL A 440 25.34 26.41 7.86
C VAL A 440 24.52 25.61 8.88
N TRP A 441 23.51 26.24 9.49
CA TRP A 441 22.58 25.57 10.39
C TRP A 441 21.80 24.45 9.69
N LEU A 442 21.25 24.73 8.51
CA LEU A 442 20.48 23.75 7.73
C LEU A 442 21.30 22.53 7.34
N LYS A 443 22.56 22.70 6.93
CA LYS A 443 23.47 21.58 6.61
C LYS A 443 23.70 20.70 7.84
N LYS A 444 23.89 21.31 9.02
CA LYS A 444 24.01 20.57 10.28
C LYS A 444 22.71 19.87 10.67
N PHE A 445 21.56 20.52 10.47
CA PHE A 445 20.25 19.91 10.71
C PHE A 445 20.04 18.67 9.83
N ILE A 446 20.39 18.75 8.55
CA ILE A 446 20.32 17.61 7.63
C ILE A 446 21.23 16.48 8.11
N GLU A 447 22.46 16.77 8.52
CA GLU A 447 23.39 15.76 9.07
C GLU A 447 22.83 15.07 10.32
N VAL A 448 22.29 15.83 11.26
CA VAL A 448 21.64 15.31 12.48
C VAL A 448 20.46 14.41 12.12
N ARG A 449 19.60 14.86 11.19
CA ARG A 449 18.48 14.06 10.70
C ARG A 449 18.93 12.77 10.01
N GLU A 450 19.97 12.83 9.18
CA GLU A 450 20.50 11.62 8.53
C GLU A 450 21.08 10.62 9.52
N ASN A 451 21.69 11.09 10.60
CA ASN A 451 22.20 10.23 11.66
C ASN A 451 21.05 9.57 12.41
N GLU A 452 19.97 10.31 12.70
CA GLU A 452 18.77 9.77 13.33
C GLU A 452 18.06 8.76 12.43
N LEU A 453 17.89 9.05 11.14
CA LEU A 453 17.29 8.10 10.19
C LEU A 453 18.07 6.79 10.07
N LYS A 454 19.39 6.81 10.30
CA LYS A 454 20.23 5.61 10.31
C LYS A 454 20.24 4.90 11.66
N ASN A 455 20.06 5.64 12.75
CA ASN A 455 20.18 5.14 14.12
C ASN A 455 19.11 5.78 15.02
N PRO A 456 17.81 5.45 14.83
CA PRO A 456 16.75 6.06 15.62
C PRO A 456 16.94 5.79 17.11
N LYS A 457 16.64 6.77 17.97
CA LYS A 457 16.78 6.66 19.43
C LYS A 457 15.64 5.91 20.07
N GLU A 458 14.42 6.04 19.56
CA GLU A 458 13.31 5.25 20.08
C GLU A 458 13.46 3.80 19.64
N LYS A 459 13.38 2.89 20.62
CA LYS A 459 13.58 1.45 20.38
C LYS A 459 12.60 0.88 19.35
N ASP A 460 11.39 1.44 19.32
CA ASP A 460 10.34 1.00 18.42
C ASP A 460 10.64 1.41 16.96
N ASN A 461 11.44 2.47 16.76
CA ASN A 461 11.89 2.92 15.44
C ASN A 461 13.18 2.21 14.97
N GLN A 462 13.83 1.43 15.82
CA GLN A 462 15.04 0.64 15.48
C GLN A 462 14.72 -0.67 14.74
N ALA A 463 13.43 -0.99 14.55
CA ALA A 463 12.99 -2.20 13.87
C ALA A 463 13.06 -2.05 12.33
N GLY A 464 14.15 -2.53 11.73
CA GLY A 464 14.34 -2.62 10.27
C GLY A 464 14.97 -1.40 9.60
N ASP A 465 15.26 -1.51 8.30
CA ASP A 465 15.97 -0.47 7.51
C ASP A 465 15.04 0.60 6.92
N ALA A 466 13.76 0.64 7.32
CA ALA A 466 12.73 1.47 6.69
C ALA A 466 13.05 2.97 6.73
N TRP A 467 13.56 3.49 7.85
CA TRP A 467 13.94 4.90 7.98
C TRP A 467 15.23 5.19 7.20
N ALA A 468 16.24 4.31 7.27
CA ALA A 468 17.48 4.44 6.51
C ALA A 468 17.24 4.44 4.98
N ALA A 469 16.25 3.68 4.50
CA ALA A 469 15.85 3.64 3.10
C ALA A 469 15.29 4.99 2.58
N THR A 470 14.97 5.93 3.47
CA THR A 470 14.42 7.25 3.11
C THR A 470 15.45 8.37 3.01
N LEU A 471 16.76 8.07 3.15
CA LEU A 471 17.84 9.06 3.02
C LEU A 471 17.83 9.82 1.68
N TYR A 472 17.10 9.35 0.66
CA TYR A 472 16.89 10.11 -0.57
C TYR A 472 16.22 11.48 -0.31
N ARG A 473 15.38 11.60 0.73
CA ARG A 473 14.70 12.85 1.09
C ARG A 473 15.71 13.92 1.49
N THR A 474 16.59 13.60 2.45
CA THR A 474 17.64 14.51 2.93
C THR A 474 18.64 14.83 1.83
N LYS A 475 19.03 13.83 1.02
CA LYS A 475 19.90 14.03 -0.15
C LYS A 475 19.32 15.01 -1.16
N SER A 476 18.00 14.99 -1.36
CA SER A 476 17.31 15.93 -2.26
C SER A 476 17.41 17.37 -1.74
N TYR A 477 17.22 17.59 -0.43
CA TYR A 477 17.43 18.90 0.19
C TYR A 477 18.90 19.34 0.16
N SER A 478 19.85 18.45 0.43
CA SER A 478 21.29 18.74 0.28
C SER A 478 21.62 19.17 -1.15
N TYR A 479 21.08 18.50 -2.16
CA TYR A 479 21.26 18.87 -3.56
C TYR A 479 20.73 20.27 -3.87
N ILE A 480 19.55 20.64 -3.35
CA ILE A 480 18.96 21.99 -3.51
C ILE A 480 19.85 23.05 -2.85
N VAL A 481 20.34 22.76 -1.63
CA VAL A 481 21.21 23.65 -0.86
C VAL A 481 22.56 23.84 -1.57
N ASP A 482 23.18 22.76 -2.05
CA ASP A 482 24.46 22.82 -2.74
C ASP A 482 24.37 23.50 -4.11
N ALA A 483 23.18 23.50 -4.72
CA ALA A 483 22.87 24.30 -5.91
C ALA A 483 22.63 25.79 -5.61
N GLY A 484 22.67 26.22 -4.34
CA GLY A 484 22.45 27.61 -3.91
C GLY A 484 21.00 28.10 -4.08
N THR A 485 20.03 27.17 -4.15
CA THR A 485 18.62 27.52 -4.37
C THR A 485 17.85 27.55 -3.05
N TYR A 486 17.86 28.69 -2.36
CA TYR A 486 17.28 28.80 -1.02
C TYR A 486 15.81 29.23 -0.98
N MET A 487 15.37 29.98 -2.00
CA MET A 487 13.98 30.42 -2.17
C MET A 487 13.34 29.67 -3.33
N PHE A 488 12.11 29.18 -3.14
CA PHE A 488 11.41 28.38 -4.13
C PHE A 488 10.67 29.28 -5.12
N GLY A 489 11.07 29.22 -6.38
CA GLY A 489 10.45 29.96 -7.48
C GLY A 489 9.22 29.25 -8.07
N THR A 490 8.95 29.49 -9.35
CA THR A 490 7.91 28.75 -10.11
C THR A 490 8.31 27.32 -10.45
N SER A 491 9.57 26.96 -10.24
CA SER A 491 10.08 25.60 -10.37
C SER A 491 11.28 25.39 -9.47
N ILE A 492 11.54 24.14 -9.09
CA ILE A 492 12.71 23.73 -8.32
C ILE A 492 13.36 22.52 -8.98
N LYS A 493 14.70 22.45 -8.94
CA LYS A 493 15.46 21.25 -9.27
C LYS A 493 15.77 20.50 -7.99
N ALA A 494 15.36 19.25 -7.91
CA ALA A 494 15.52 18.38 -6.76
C ALA A 494 15.98 16.99 -7.23
N LEU A 495 16.29 16.08 -6.31
CA LEU A 495 16.49 14.67 -6.63
C LEU A 495 15.18 13.90 -6.42
N ASP A 496 14.90 12.94 -7.30
CA ASP A 496 13.88 11.93 -7.07
C ASP A 496 14.35 10.85 -6.08
N ASN A 497 13.50 9.87 -5.80
CA ASN A 497 13.78 8.81 -4.84
C ASN A 497 14.95 7.91 -5.24
N ASP A 498 15.37 7.93 -6.51
CA ASP A 498 16.47 7.16 -7.06
C ASP A 498 17.76 8.02 -7.16
N GLY A 499 17.71 9.28 -6.74
CA GLY A 499 18.84 10.21 -6.79
C GLY A 499 19.02 10.89 -8.14
N ASN A 500 18.05 10.80 -9.05
CA ASN A 500 18.12 11.47 -10.35
C ASN A 500 17.61 12.91 -10.25
N PRO A 501 18.30 13.89 -10.87
CA PRO A 501 17.80 15.26 -10.92
C PRO A 501 16.47 15.37 -11.68
N VAL A 502 15.47 15.96 -11.04
CA VAL A 502 14.16 16.26 -11.62
C VAL A 502 13.83 17.74 -11.46
N THR A 503 13.08 18.30 -12.40
CA THR A 503 12.55 19.67 -12.29
C THR A 503 11.05 19.60 -12.01
N GLN A 504 10.65 20.10 -10.86
CA GLN A 504 9.24 20.18 -10.49
C GLN A 504 8.74 21.62 -10.66
N ALA A 505 7.81 21.82 -11.59
CA ALA A 505 7.12 23.09 -11.76
C ALA A 505 5.99 23.22 -10.74
N LYS A 506 5.75 24.45 -10.25
CA LYS A 506 4.60 24.82 -9.43
C LYS A 506 3.33 24.49 -10.22
N LYS A 507 2.67 23.38 -9.88
CA LYS A 507 1.30 23.15 -10.33
C LYS A 507 0.41 24.11 -9.57
N THR A 508 -0.34 24.96 -10.27
CA THR A 508 -1.51 25.65 -9.72
C THR A 508 -2.47 24.55 -9.26
N ARG A 509 -2.52 24.27 -7.95
CA ARG A 509 -3.60 23.45 -7.38
C ARG A 509 -4.90 24.26 -7.41
N TYR A 510 -5.98 23.57 -7.72
CA TYR A 510 -7.36 24.02 -7.51
C TYR A 510 -7.76 23.78 -6.06
#